data_AF-A0A9J5X2S9-F1
#
_entry.id   AF-A0A9J5X2S9-F1
#
_cell.length_a   1.000
_cell.length_b   1.000
_cell.length_c   1.000
_cell.angle_alpha   90.00
_cell.angle_beta   90.00
_cell.angle_gamma   90.00
#
_symmetry.space_group_name_H-M   'P 1'
#
loop_
_entity.id
_entity.type
_entity.pdbx_description
1 polymer ?
#
loop_
_entity_poly.entity_id
_entity_poly.type
_entity_poly.pdbx_seq_one_letter_code
_entity_poly.pdbx_strand_id
1 'polypeptide(L)'
;MDTEMGGAESKKPVCAEEEEDPWKRELPQKYLANENLWNDDDFIPKTASKDNRDLFRKIYGRYFRQILQSDRGIAEAYTLSGIVGFHWGFDIDIYPGDAKAAVYIPYLDFEKETDLLMELANHAIQDYNNNETNVSKYKVNYVETVNFILAECREFFMTVKVSNLTLRTPIETFQIHAYKGPHEENVVRLCRKKTLR
;
A
#
# COMPACT_ATOMS: atom_id res chain seq x y z
N MET A 1 44.84 -26.44 13.72
CA MET A 1 43.41 -26.76 13.57
C MET A 1 42.74 -25.75 14.45
N ASP A 2 42.50 -24.58 13.90
CA ASP A 2 42.12 -23.40 14.66
C ASP A 2 40.89 -22.83 13.96
N THR A 3 39.74 -23.18 14.51
CA THR A 3 38.43 -22.72 14.07
C THR A 3 38.13 -21.43 14.81
N GLU A 4 38.29 -20.28 14.15
CA GLU A 4 37.80 -19.00 14.65
C GLU A 4 36.27 -18.96 14.51
N MET A 5 35.60 -18.77 15.65
CA MET A 5 34.17 -18.56 15.78
C MET A 5 33.83 -17.13 15.36
N GLY A 6 33.31 -16.98 14.14
CA GLY A 6 32.74 -15.72 13.67
C GLY A 6 31.50 -15.35 14.50
N GLY A 7 31.57 -14.19 15.15
CA GLY A 7 30.46 -13.63 15.91
C GLY A 7 29.26 -13.36 15.02
N ALA A 8 28.10 -13.87 15.41
CA ALA A 8 26.83 -13.54 14.80
C ALA A 8 26.51 -12.07 15.09
N GLU A 9 26.60 -11.23 14.06
CA GLU A 9 26.08 -9.87 14.06
C GLU A 9 24.56 -9.95 14.26
N SER A 10 24.12 -9.57 15.46
CA SER A 10 22.72 -9.52 15.83
C SER A 10 22.03 -8.46 14.97
N LYS A 11 21.25 -8.88 13.96
CA LYS A 11 20.41 -8.00 13.16
C LYS A 11 19.46 -7.27 14.12
N LYS A 12 19.53 -5.94 14.14
CA LYS A 12 18.58 -5.11 14.88
C LYS A 12 17.14 -5.47 14.45
N PRO A 13 16.19 -5.57 15.39
CA PRO A 13 14.79 -5.80 15.03
C PRO A 13 14.28 -4.63 14.19
N VAL A 14 13.53 -4.96 13.13
CA VAL A 14 13.10 -4.06 12.04
C VAL A 14 11.94 -3.13 12.44
N CYS A 15 11.33 -3.33 13.61
CA CYS A 15 10.10 -2.65 13.98
C CYS A 15 10.34 -1.83 15.25
N ALA A 16 10.59 -0.53 15.11
CA ALA A 16 10.52 0.44 16.20
C ALA A 16 9.25 1.29 16.01
N GLU A 17 8.61 1.60 17.13
CA GLU A 17 7.37 2.39 17.23
C GLU A 17 7.64 3.85 16.80
N GLU A 18 7.46 4.15 15.51
CA GLU A 18 7.22 5.51 15.05
C GLU A 18 5.72 5.66 14.81
N GLU A 19 5.04 6.42 15.69
CA GLU A 19 3.68 6.89 15.46
C GLU A 19 3.58 7.43 14.02
N GLU A 20 2.77 6.79 13.17
CA GLU A 20 2.46 7.31 11.84
C GLU A 20 2.00 8.76 11.99
N ASP A 21 2.79 9.70 11.45
CA ASP A 21 2.54 11.14 11.54
C ASP A 21 1.09 11.42 11.11
N PRO A 22 0.17 11.76 12.05
CA PRO A 22 -1.26 11.89 11.78
C PRO A 22 -1.57 12.84 10.64
N TRP A 23 -0.67 13.81 10.42
CA TRP A 23 -0.74 14.77 9.33
C TRP A 23 -0.72 14.09 7.94
N LYS A 24 0.07 13.02 7.75
CA LYS A 24 0.19 12.33 6.44
C LYS A 24 -1.09 11.62 6.01
N ARG A 25 -1.91 11.18 6.97
CA ARG A 25 -3.19 10.50 6.70
C ARG A 25 -4.24 11.48 6.17
N GLU A 26 -4.31 12.68 6.75
CA GLU A 26 -5.30 13.70 6.37
C GLU A 26 -4.84 14.57 5.18
N LEU A 27 -3.54 14.53 4.88
CA LEU A 27 -2.91 15.34 3.85
C LEU A 27 -3.61 15.27 2.49
N PRO A 28 -3.96 14.09 1.91
CA PRO A 28 -4.65 14.05 0.62
C PRO A 28 -5.97 14.83 0.58
N GLN A 29 -6.78 14.73 1.65
CA GLN A 29 -8.06 15.42 1.75
C GLN A 29 -7.86 16.92 1.93
N LYS A 30 -7.04 17.32 2.91
CA LYS A 30 -6.73 18.72 3.22
C LYS A 30 -6.09 19.43 2.04
N TYR A 31 -5.24 18.73 1.30
CA TYR A 31 -4.62 19.25 0.08
C TYR A 31 -5.65 19.65 -0.97
N LEU A 32 -6.58 18.75 -1.25
CA LEU A 32 -7.61 18.97 -2.25
C LEU A 32 -8.69 19.96 -1.80
N ALA A 33 -8.86 20.14 -0.48
CA ALA A 33 -9.71 21.18 0.12
C ALA A 33 -9.04 22.57 0.16
N ASN A 34 -7.77 22.69 -0.25
CA ASN A 34 -6.96 23.91 -0.12
C ASN A 34 -6.82 24.42 1.33
N GLU A 35 -6.81 23.51 2.30
CA GLU A 35 -6.54 23.84 3.71
C GLU A 35 -5.04 24.03 3.89
N ASN A 36 -4.57 25.27 3.77
CA ASN A 36 -3.15 25.61 3.65
C ASN A 36 -2.40 25.51 4.99
N LEU A 37 -2.02 24.29 5.39
CA LEU A 37 -1.42 23.98 6.70
C LEU A 37 -0.02 23.35 6.63
N TRP A 38 0.69 23.43 5.49
CA TRP A 38 1.91 22.67 5.26
C TRP A 38 3.10 23.50 4.75
N ASN A 39 4.29 22.91 4.87
CA ASN A 39 5.50 23.46 4.28
C ASN A 39 5.60 23.02 2.81
N ASP A 40 5.64 23.97 1.87
CA ASP A 40 5.78 23.68 0.43
C ASP A 40 7.04 22.87 0.09
N ASP A 41 8.10 22.97 0.90
CA ASP A 41 9.34 22.21 0.70
C ASP A 41 9.13 20.69 0.90
N ASP A 42 8.09 20.27 1.64
CA ASP A 42 7.77 18.85 1.85
C ASP A 42 7.27 18.15 0.56
N PHE A 43 6.87 18.93 -0.44
CA PHE A 43 6.34 18.46 -1.73
C PHE A 43 7.41 18.41 -2.82
N ILE A 44 8.64 18.85 -2.54
CA ILE A 44 9.70 18.91 -3.54
C ILE A 44 10.52 17.63 -3.40
N PRO A 45 10.61 16.80 -4.46
CA PRO A 45 11.46 15.62 -4.43
C PRO A 45 12.92 15.97 -4.16
N LYS A 46 13.63 15.09 -3.46
CA LYS A 46 15.04 15.29 -3.07
C LYS A 46 15.96 15.59 -4.26
N THR A 47 15.61 15.11 -5.45
CA THR A 47 16.38 15.26 -6.68
C THR A 47 15.97 16.47 -7.53
N ALA A 48 14.94 17.21 -7.13
CA ALA A 48 14.35 18.27 -7.94
C ALA A 48 14.71 19.69 -7.43
N SER A 49 14.78 20.65 -8.35
CA SER A 49 14.95 22.08 -8.01
C SER A 49 13.70 22.66 -7.35
N LYS A 50 13.89 23.59 -6.41
CA LYS A 50 12.82 24.37 -5.79
C LYS A 50 12.09 25.29 -6.76
N ASP A 51 12.68 25.58 -7.91
CA ASP A 51 12.05 26.43 -8.94
C ASP A 51 10.83 25.76 -9.59
N ASN A 52 10.70 24.44 -9.45
CA ASN A 52 9.60 23.65 -10.02
C ASN A 52 8.39 23.48 -9.07
N ARG A 53 8.30 24.27 -7.99
CA ARG A 53 7.22 24.17 -6.97
C ARG A 53 5.81 24.11 -7.56
N ASP A 54 5.48 25.01 -8.48
CA ASP A 54 4.13 25.06 -9.07
C ASP A 54 3.82 23.84 -9.94
N LEU A 55 4.83 23.22 -10.53
CA LEU A 55 4.67 21.95 -11.26
C LEU A 55 4.35 20.82 -10.28
N PHE A 56 5.10 20.70 -9.18
CA PHE A 56 4.85 19.68 -8.16
C PHE A 56 3.46 19.83 -7.56
N ARG A 57 2.99 21.05 -7.27
CA ARG A 57 1.63 21.28 -6.78
C ARG A 57 0.56 20.66 -7.70
N LYS A 58 0.70 20.85 -9.02
CA LYS A 58 -0.21 20.25 -10.00
C LYS A 58 -0.12 18.72 -10.02
N ILE A 59 1.08 18.15 -9.87
CA ILE A 59 1.28 16.70 -9.82
C ILE A 59 0.66 16.11 -8.55
N TYR A 60 0.86 16.74 -7.39
CA TYR A 60 0.29 16.31 -6.11
C TYR A 60 -1.25 16.32 -6.11
N GLY A 61 -1.87 17.31 -6.77
CA GLY A 61 -3.32 17.31 -6.96
C GLY A 61 -3.83 16.08 -7.71
N ARG A 62 -3.04 15.50 -8.62
CA ARG A 62 -3.38 14.23 -9.31
C ARG A 62 -3.04 13.01 -8.47
N TYR A 63 -1.88 13.02 -7.82
CA TYR A 63 -1.43 11.96 -6.91
C TYR A 63 -2.45 11.70 -5.79
N PHE A 64 -2.81 12.73 -5.03
CA PHE A 64 -3.79 12.60 -3.95
C PHE A 64 -5.18 12.22 -4.43
N ARG A 65 -5.58 12.68 -5.63
CA ARG A 65 -6.87 12.27 -6.21
C ARG A 65 -6.93 10.76 -6.47
N GLN A 66 -5.84 10.14 -6.92
CA GLN A 66 -5.79 8.69 -7.12
C GLN A 66 -5.92 7.96 -5.77
N ILE A 67 -5.21 8.42 -4.73
CA ILE A 67 -5.29 7.87 -3.37
C ILE A 67 -6.73 7.92 -2.83
N LEU A 68 -7.46 9.02 -3.06
CA LEU A 68 -8.87 9.11 -2.64
C LEU A 68 -9.83 8.28 -3.52
N GLN A 69 -9.41 7.92 -4.74
CA GLN A 69 -10.24 7.18 -5.69
C GLN A 69 -10.09 5.66 -5.54
N SER A 70 -8.91 5.18 -5.19
CA SER A 70 -8.64 3.76 -4.86
C SER A 70 -9.48 3.26 -3.67
N ASP A 71 -10.03 4.20 -2.91
CA ASP A 71 -10.90 3.99 -1.75
C ASP A 71 -12.39 3.81 -2.03
N ARG A 72 -12.87 4.21 -3.22
CA ARG A 72 -14.29 4.48 -3.46
C ARG A 72 -15.23 3.27 -3.43
N GLY A 73 -14.73 2.07 -3.13
CA GLY A 73 -15.57 0.93 -2.77
C GLY A 73 -16.25 1.03 -1.39
N ILE A 74 -15.81 1.96 -0.51
CA ILE A 74 -16.35 2.07 0.86
C ILE A 74 -16.93 3.46 1.19
N ALA A 75 -16.94 4.39 0.23
CA ALA A 75 -17.34 5.77 0.45
C ALA A 75 -18.82 5.93 0.89
N GLU A 76 -19.70 4.97 0.59
CA GLU A 76 -21.11 5.06 0.99
C GLU A 76 -21.37 4.72 2.48
N ALA A 77 -20.45 4.01 3.16
CA ALA A 77 -20.63 3.62 4.57
C ALA A 77 -20.04 4.63 5.57
N TYR A 78 -18.94 5.32 5.21
CA TYR A 78 -18.19 6.14 6.16
C TYR A 78 -18.70 7.57 6.33
N THR A 79 -19.45 8.11 5.36
CA THR A 79 -20.02 9.48 5.46
C THR A 79 -21.03 9.61 6.60
N LEU A 80 -21.50 8.50 7.18
CA LEU A 80 -22.44 8.49 8.30
C LEU A 80 -21.80 8.40 9.69
N SER A 81 -20.49 8.11 9.81
CA SER A 81 -19.86 7.86 11.14
C SER A 81 -18.81 8.87 11.60
N GLY A 82 -18.39 9.82 10.75
CA GLY A 82 -17.38 10.82 11.13
C GLY A 82 -15.97 10.27 11.36
N ILE A 83 -15.71 9.01 10.97
CA ILE A 83 -14.38 8.39 11.04
C ILE A 83 -13.53 8.93 9.88
N VAL A 84 -12.39 9.53 10.22
CA VAL A 84 -11.36 10.02 9.29
C VAL A 84 -10.92 8.84 8.41
N GLY A 85 -11.20 8.94 7.11
CA GLY A 85 -11.07 7.82 6.18
C GLY A 85 -9.63 7.32 6.07
N PHE A 86 -9.42 6.04 6.35
CA PHE A 86 -8.22 5.32 5.94
C PHE A 86 -8.24 5.20 4.42
N HIS A 87 -7.29 5.87 3.76
CA HIS A 87 -7.10 5.76 2.32
C HIS A 87 -6.21 4.59 1.98
N TRP A 88 -6.63 3.74 1.04
CA TRP A 88 -5.84 2.62 0.57
C TRP A 88 -5.23 2.99 -0.77
N GLY A 89 -3.96 3.41 -0.80
CA GLY A 89 -3.25 3.86 -2.00
C GLY A 89 -2.91 2.75 -2.99
N PHE A 90 -3.91 2.05 -3.50
CA PHE A 90 -3.80 1.09 -4.60
C PHE A 90 -3.73 1.82 -5.95
N ASP A 91 -3.13 1.16 -6.96
CA ASP A 91 -3.15 1.62 -8.36
C ASP A 91 -2.68 3.08 -8.54
N ILE A 92 -1.48 3.39 -8.02
CA ILE A 92 -0.88 4.72 -8.09
C ILE A 92 -0.04 4.82 -9.35
N ASP A 93 -0.57 5.48 -10.38
CA ASP A 93 0.11 5.62 -11.68
C ASP A 93 0.90 6.92 -11.79
N ILE A 94 0.49 7.96 -11.05
CA ILE A 94 1.19 9.25 -11.03
C ILE A 94 1.88 9.42 -9.69
N TYR A 95 3.21 9.29 -9.67
CA TYR A 95 4.04 9.50 -8.50
C TYR A 95 4.85 10.81 -8.63
N PRO A 96 4.80 11.71 -7.62
CA PRO A 96 5.49 13.00 -7.69
C PRO A 96 7.01 12.89 -7.50
N GLY A 97 7.54 11.74 -7.11
CA GLY A 97 8.94 11.54 -6.74
C GLY A 97 9.14 11.40 -5.22
N ASP A 98 10.33 10.96 -4.82
CA ASP A 98 10.70 10.78 -3.40
C ASP A 98 10.78 12.12 -2.67
N ALA A 99 9.67 12.47 -2.00
CA ALA A 99 9.49 13.66 -1.18
C ALA A 99 8.71 13.30 0.08
N LYS A 100 8.80 14.15 1.11
CA LYS A 100 8.19 13.89 2.42
C LYS A 100 6.66 13.75 2.37
N ALA A 101 6.01 14.49 1.46
CA ALA A 101 4.56 14.44 1.25
C ALA A 101 4.07 13.23 0.42
N ALA A 102 4.97 12.48 -0.22
CA ALA A 102 4.63 11.30 -1.01
C ALA A 102 4.64 10.06 -0.11
N VAL A 103 3.45 9.64 0.33
CA VAL A 103 3.29 8.54 1.31
C VAL A 103 3.32 7.16 0.63
N TYR A 104 2.48 6.97 -0.39
CA TYR A 104 2.42 5.75 -1.20
C TYR A 104 3.43 5.82 -2.33
N ILE A 105 4.35 4.86 -2.33
CA ILE A 105 5.45 4.77 -3.27
C ILE A 105 5.18 3.57 -4.18
N PRO A 106 5.07 3.76 -5.51
CA PRO A 106 5.00 2.64 -6.44
C PRO A 106 6.27 1.81 -6.36
N TYR A 107 6.12 0.50 -6.17
CA TYR A 107 7.23 -0.43 -6.26
C TYR A 107 7.28 -0.96 -7.70
N LEU A 108 8.13 -0.39 -8.55
CA LEU A 108 8.19 -0.76 -9.96
C LEU A 108 8.97 -2.06 -10.20
N ASP A 109 10.11 -2.23 -9.50
CA ASP A 109 11.02 -3.37 -9.67
C ASP A 109 10.92 -4.36 -8.51
N PHE A 110 9.70 -4.80 -8.18
CA PHE A 110 9.45 -5.70 -7.06
C PHE A 110 9.80 -7.16 -7.32
N GLU A 111 10.40 -7.48 -8.47
CA GLU A 111 10.74 -8.85 -8.88
C GLU A 111 11.59 -9.59 -7.85
N LYS A 112 12.48 -8.87 -7.16
CA LYS A 112 13.34 -9.42 -6.10
C LYS A 112 12.60 -9.84 -4.83
N GLU A 113 11.39 -9.33 -4.63
CA GLU A 113 10.53 -9.61 -3.48
C GLU A 113 9.26 -10.36 -3.89
N THR A 114 9.23 -10.94 -5.10
CA THR A 114 8.07 -11.67 -5.63
C THR A 114 7.62 -12.78 -4.68
N ASP A 115 8.57 -13.53 -4.09
CA ASP A 115 8.24 -14.63 -3.18
C ASP A 115 7.49 -14.13 -1.94
N LEU A 116 7.95 -13.04 -1.33
CA LEU A 116 7.30 -12.38 -0.20
C LEU A 116 5.89 -11.90 -0.55
N LEU A 117 5.76 -11.20 -1.70
CA LEU A 117 4.49 -10.63 -2.13
C LEU A 117 3.48 -11.72 -2.49
N MET A 118 3.93 -12.80 -3.13
CA MET A 118 3.11 -13.96 -3.42
C MET A 118 2.71 -14.71 -2.14
N GLU A 119 3.60 -14.82 -1.15
CA GLU A 119 3.27 -15.39 0.15
C GLU A 119 2.14 -14.61 0.83
N LEU A 120 2.27 -13.28 0.93
CA LEU A 120 1.26 -12.40 1.51
C LEU A 120 -0.07 -12.49 0.75
N ALA A 121 -0.02 -12.45 -0.59
CA ALA A 121 -1.22 -12.55 -1.43
C ALA A 121 -1.93 -13.90 -1.26
N ASN A 122 -1.18 -15.01 -1.24
CA ASN A 122 -1.76 -16.34 -1.03
C ASN A 122 -2.41 -16.46 0.34
N HIS A 123 -1.73 -15.98 1.38
CA HIS A 123 -2.28 -15.97 2.75
C HIS A 123 -3.58 -15.17 2.83
N ALA A 124 -3.61 -13.96 2.28
CA ALA A 124 -4.80 -13.11 2.26
C ALA A 124 -5.98 -13.72 1.47
N ILE A 125 -5.73 -14.39 0.34
CA ILE A 125 -6.78 -15.07 -0.42
C ILE A 125 -7.27 -16.34 0.29
N GLN A 126 -6.38 -17.06 0.98
CA GLN A 126 -6.76 -18.20 1.79
C GLN A 126 -7.69 -17.78 2.94
N ASP A 127 -7.36 -16.70 3.65
CA ASP A 127 -8.21 -16.14 4.70
C ASP A 127 -9.56 -15.67 4.14
N TYR A 128 -9.56 -15.03 2.98
CA TYR A 128 -10.78 -14.61 2.30
C TYR A 128 -11.67 -15.81 1.96
N ASN A 129 -11.10 -16.88 1.41
CA ASN A 129 -11.82 -18.13 1.11
C ASN A 129 -12.40 -18.78 2.37
N ASN A 130 -11.65 -18.83 3.47
CA ASN A 130 -12.08 -19.42 4.73
C ASN A 130 -13.29 -18.69 5.34
N ASN A 131 -13.41 -17.39 5.07
CA ASN A 131 -14.55 -16.56 5.46
C ASN A 131 -15.74 -16.65 4.48
N GLU A 132 -15.53 -17.18 3.27
CA GLU A 132 -16.60 -17.52 2.35
C GLU A 132 -17.15 -18.95 2.59
N THR A 133 -18.32 -19.25 2.03
CA THR A 133 -18.91 -20.60 2.13
C THR A 133 -18.10 -21.66 1.36
N ASN A 134 -17.20 -21.26 0.46
CA ASN A 134 -16.36 -22.16 -0.32
C ASN A 134 -14.87 -21.85 -0.11
N VAL A 135 -14.23 -22.71 0.69
CA VAL A 135 -12.84 -22.58 1.14
C VAL A 135 -11.77 -22.71 0.04
N SER A 136 -12.14 -23.06 -1.19
CA SER A 136 -11.21 -23.23 -2.31
C SER A 136 -11.64 -22.49 -3.58
N LYS A 137 -12.52 -21.49 -3.44
CA LYS A 137 -13.06 -20.75 -4.59
C LYS A 137 -12.01 -19.95 -5.35
N TYR A 138 -11.10 -19.29 -4.65
CA TYR A 138 -10.14 -18.39 -5.25
C TYR A 138 -8.69 -18.89 -5.14
N LYS A 139 -7.90 -18.71 -6.20
CA LYS A 139 -6.47 -19.06 -6.25
C LYS A 139 -5.66 -17.90 -6.86
N VAL A 140 -4.59 -17.47 -6.19
CA VAL A 140 -3.70 -16.41 -6.71
C VAL A 140 -2.99 -16.88 -7.98
N ASN A 141 -2.94 -16.00 -8.99
CA ASN A 141 -2.15 -16.20 -10.19
C ASN A 141 -0.84 -15.42 -10.12
N TYR A 142 -0.94 -14.09 -9.97
CA TYR A 142 0.21 -13.19 -9.88
C TYR A 142 -0.20 -11.83 -9.29
N VAL A 143 0.80 -11.11 -8.77
CA VAL A 143 0.66 -9.71 -8.34
C VAL A 143 0.86 -8.79 -9.55
N GLU A 144 -0.13 -7.95 -9.86
CA GLU A 144 -0.13 -7.05 -11.02
C GLU A 144 0.59 -5.74 -10.73
N THR A 145 0.27 -5.09 -9.61
CA THR A 145 0.92 -3.85 -9.16
C THR A 145 1.12 -3.86 -7.66
N VAL A 146 2.14 -3.14 -7.19
CA VAL A 146 2.47 -2.99 -5.78
C VAL A 146 2.80 -1.53 -5.49
N ASN A 147 2.14 -0.96 -4.50
CA ASN A 147 2.61 0.25 -3.82
C ASN A 147 3.01 -0.12 -2.40
N PHE A 148 3.86 0.67 -1.77
CA PHE A 148 4.18 0.50 -0.36
C PHE A 148 4.26 1.83 0.37
N ILE A 149 4.12 1.74 1.68
CA ILE A 149 4.48 2.80 2.61
C ILE A 149 5.62 2.31 3.49
N LEU A 150 6.44 3.24 3.97
CA LEU A 150 7.44 2.98 5.00
C LEU A 150 6.90 3.59 6.30
N ALA A 151 6.31 2.75 7.13
CA ALA A 151 5.88 3.07 8.50
C ALA A 151 6.80 2.30 9.47
N GLU A 152 6.25 1.75 10.57
CA GLU A 152 6.96 0.84 11.47
C GLU A 152 7.46 -0.43 10.75
N CYS A 153 6.70 -0.85 9.74
CA CYS A 153 7.06 -1.92 8.83
C CYS A 153 6.77 -1.48 7.38
N ARG A 154 7.30 -2.24 6.43
CA ARG A 154 6.99 -2.03 5.01
C ARG A 154 5.66 -2.66 4.69
N GLU A 155 4.64 -1.84 4.54
CA GLU A 155 3.29 -2.31 4.20
C GLU A 155 3.05 -2.24 2.70
N PHE A 156 2.46 -3.30 2.16
CA PHE A 156 2.25 -3.48 0.74
C PHE A 156 0.77 -3.37 0.38
N PHE A 157 0.50 -2.59 -0.67
CA PHE A 157 -0.80 -2.36 -1.28
C PHE A 157 -0.76 -2.99 -2.66
N MET A 158 -1.21 -4.24 -2.75
CA MET A 158 -1.11 -5.07 -3.93
C MET A 158 -2.43 -5.13 -4.69
N THR A 159 -2.36 -4.99 -6.01
CA THR A 159 -3.43 -5.43 -6.91
C THR A 159 -3.05 -6.80 -7.47
N VAL A 160 -3.91 -7.80 -7.28
CA VAL A 160 -3.60 -9.22 -7.52
C VAL A 160 -4.62 -9.83 -8.48
N LYS A 161 -4.14 -10.63 -9.45
CA LYS A 161 -5.01 -11.45 -10.30
C LYS A 161 -5.23 -12.81 -9.68
N VAL A 162 -6.49 -13.21 -9.63
CA VAL A 162 -6.95 -14.38 -8.89
C VAL A 162 -7.90 -15.18 -9.77
N SER A 163 -7.69 -16.49 -9.86
CA SER A 163 -8.61 -17.41 -10.51
C SER A 163 -9.78 -17.75 -9.59
N ASN A 164 -11.01 -17.52 -10.04
CA ASN A 164 -12.24 -18.07 -9.47
C ASN A 164 -12.52 -19.43 -10.09
N LEU A 165 -12.30 -20.50 -9.32
CA LEU A 165 -12.40 -21.88 -9.75
C LEU A 165 -13.85 -22.37 -9.91
N THR A 166 -14.84 -21.52 -9.62
CA THR A 166 -16.28 -21.83 -9.69
C THR A 166 -16.99 -21.18 -10.87
N LEU A 167 -16.35 -20.25 -11.58
CA LEU A 167 -16.97 -19.48 -12.67
C LEU A 167 -16.38 -19.82 -14.05
N ARG A 168 -17.17 -19.55 -15.09
CA ARG A 168 -16.78 -19.67 -16.50
C ARG A 168 -15.79 -18.58 -16.96
N THR A 169 -15.90 -17.37 -16.41
CA THR A 169 -14.88 -16.31 -16.55
C THR A 169 -13.95 -16.38 -15.36
N PRO A 170 -12.71 -16.86 -15.52
CA PRO A 170 -11.97 -17.37 -14.39
C PRO A 170 -11.19 -16.27 -13.66
N ILE A 171 -10.87 -15.13 -14.26
CA ILE A 171 -9.94 -14.19 -13.64
C ILE A 171 -10.68 -13.00 -13.01
N GLU A 172 -10.47 -12.83 -11.72
CA GLU A 172 -10.91 -11.69 -10.93
C GLU A 172 -9.68 -10.90 -10.45
N THR A 173 -9.92 -9.66 -10.01
CA THR A 173 -8.89 -8.79 -9.47
C THR A 173 -9.20 -8.50 -8.00
N PHE A 174 -8.19 -8.62 -7.14
CA PHE A 174 -8.27 -8.34 -5.72
C PHE A 174 -7.33 -7.20 -5.34
N GLN A 175 -7.70 -6.45 -4.32
CA GLN A 175 -6.86 -5.46 -3.66
C GLN A 175 -6.53 -5.98 -2.26
N ILE A 176 -5.24 -6.05 -1.96
CA ILE A 176 -4.70 -6.65 -0.73
C ILE A 176 -3.76 -5.66 -0.06
N HIS A 177 -4.06 -5.31 1.19
CA HIS A 177 -3.16 -4.56 2.05
C HIS A 177 -2.63 -5.50 3.13
N ALA A 178 -1.32 -5.74 3.10
CA ALA A 178 -0.67 -6.70 3.97
C ALA A 178 0.79 -6.34 4.23
N TYR A 179 1.36 -6.90 5.30
CA TYR A 179 2.76 -6.72 5.67
C TYR A 179 3.28 -7.93 6.45
N LYS A 180 4.60 -8.02 6.59
CA LYS A 180 5.25 -8.95 7.52
C LYS A 180 5.40 -8.30 8.88
N GLY A 181 4.78 -8.93 9.89
CA GLY A 181 4.87 -8.48 11.27
C GLY A 181 6.27 -8.71 11.88
N PRO A 182 6.49 -8.20 13.10
CA PRO A 182 7.78 -8.28 13.79
C PRO A 182 8.23 -9.71 14.11
N HIS A 183 7.33 -10.69 14.07
CA HIS A 183 7.61 -12.11 14.28
C HIS A 183 7.51 -12.93 12.98
N GLU A 184 7.69 -12.25 11.83
CA GLU A 184 7.61 -12.83 10.48
C GLU A 184 6.23 -13.42 10.13
N GLU A 185 5.20 -13.09 10.88
CA GLU A 185 3.82 -13.46 10.59
C GLU A 185 3.25 -12.62 9.43
N ASN A 186 2.37 -13.24 8.63
CA ASN A 186 1.64 -12.52 7.58
C ASN A 186 0.47 -11.78 8.22
N VAL A 187 0.46 -10.45 8.14
CA VAL A 187 -0.65 -9.64 8.64
C VAL A 187 -1.42 -9.07 7.48
N VAL A 188 -2.72 -9.38 7.42
CA VAL A 188 -3.65 -8.91 6.38
C VAL A 188 -4.58 -7.88 6.98
N ARG A 189 -4.48 -6.63 6.52
CA ARG A 189 -5.34 -5.52 6.94
C ARG A 189 -6.58 -5.41 6.08
N LEU A 190 -6.45 -5.68 4.78
CA LEU A 190 -7.55 -5.65 3.82
C LEU A 190 -7.34 -6.73 2.76
N CYS A 191 -8.40 -7.46 2.44
CA CYS A 191 -8.48 -8.31 1.26
C CYS A 191 -9.89 -8.18 0.67
N ARG A 192 -10.00 -7.66 -0.54
CA ARG A 192 -11.31 -7.45 -1.20
C ARG A 192 -11.23 -7.62 -2.70
N LYS A 193 -12.34 -8.00 -3.31
CA LYS A 193 -12.51 -7.97 -4.77
C LYS A 193 -12.55 -6.52 -5.27
N LYS A 194 -11.80 -6.22 -6.32
CA LYS A 194 -11.83 -4.94 -7.04
C LYS A 194 -13.04 -4.95 -7.98
N THR A 195 -14.05 -4.14 -7.69
CA THR A 195 -15.19 -3.97 -8.59
C THR A 195 -14.80 -3.03 -9.73
N LEU A 196 -14.72 -3.54 -10.95
CA LEU A 196 -14.64 -2.70 -12.15
C LEU A 196 -16.03 -2.04 -12.32
N ARG A 197 -16.10 -0.72 -12.19
CA ARG A 197 -17.26 0.07 -12.63
C ARG A 197 -17.05 0.52 -14.06
#